data_AF-H1PW20-F1
#
_entry.id   AF-H1PW20-F1
#
_cell.length_a   1.000
_cell.length_b   1.000
_cell.length_c   1.000
_cell.angle_alpha   90.00
_cell.angle_beta   90.00
_cell.angle_gamma   90.00
#
_symmetry.space_group_name_H-M   'P 1'
#
loop_
_entity.id
_entity.type
_entity.pdbx_description
1 polymer ?
#
loop_
_entity_poly.entity_id
_entity_poly.type
_entity_poly.pdbx_seq_one_letter_code
_entity_poly.pdbx_strand_id
1 'polypeptide(L)' 'MKKLWVDLCKYESPSADIESVNAATEFLEKNLKDFGMTTKIRKFPVGANSISAYFDNGSKDLETP' A
#
# COMPACT_ATOMS: atom_id res chain seq x y z
N MET A 1 -13.12 4.83 -3.26
CA MET A 1 -12.59 3.47 -3.47
C MET A 1 -12.72 2.96 -4.91
N LYS A 2 -13.90 2.82 -5.53
CA LYS A 2 -14.00 2.24 -6.91
C LYS A 2 -13.08 2.89 -7.95
N LYS A 3 -13.01 4.23 -7.98
CA LYS A 3 -12.13 4.98 -8.89
C LYS A 3 -10.64 4.71 -8.63
N LEU A 4 -10.23 4.66 -7.36
CA LEU A 4 -8.86 4.36 -6.95
C LEU A 4 -8.39 3.01 -7.52
N TRP A 5 -9.22 1.97 -7.43
CA TRP A 5 -8.87 0.65 -7.98
C TRP A 5 -8.73 0.65 -9.50
N VAL A 6 -9.62 1.34 -10.20
CA VAL A 6 -9.51 1.51 -11.65
C VAL A 6 -8.24 2.27 -12.03
N ASP A 7 -7.89 3.30 -11.27
CA ASP A 7 -6.66 4.08 -11.51
C ASP A 7 -5.39 3.27 -11.16
N LEU A 8 -5.45 2.42 -10.13
CA LEU A 8 -4.37 1.46 -9.81
C LEU A 8 -4.15 0.46 -10.96
N CYS A 9 -5.21 -0.05 -11.60
CA CYS A 9 -5.07 -0.97 -12.73
C CYS A 9 -4.37 -0.33 -13.95
N LYS A 10 -4.26 0.99 -14.01
CA LYS A 10 -3.50 1.70 -15.06
C LYS A 10 -2.02 1.83 -14.71
N TYR A 11 -1.63 1.60 -13.46
CA TYR A 11 -0.23 1.46 -13.08
C TYR A 11 0.22 0.04 -13.43
N GLU A 12 1.02 -0.08 -14.49
CA GLU A 12 1.72 -1.33 -14.77
C GLU A 12 2.78 -1.54 -13.69
N SER A 13 2.53 -2.49 -12.79
CA SER A 13 3.50 -2.89 -11.76
C SER A 13 3.74 -4.40 -11.81
N PRO A 14 4.47 -4.91 -12.82
CA PRO A 14 4.86 -6.31 -12.89
C PRO A 14 5.60 -6.71 -11.60
N SER A 15 5.36 -7.91 -11.09
CA SER A 15 5.95 -8.35 -9.82
C SER A 15 7.49 -8.39 -9.82
N ALA A 16 8.10 -8.53 -11.00
CA ALA A 16 9.55 -8.51 -11.17
C ALA A 16 10.14 -7.09 -11.25
N ASP A 17 9.31 -6.07 -11.46
CA ASP A 17 9.74 -4.67 -11.53
C ASP A 17 9.52 -3.99 -10.17
N ILE A 18 10.59 -3.96 -9.39
CA ILE A 18 10.61 -3.40 -8.04
C ILE A 18 10.27 -1.91 -8.06
N GLU A 19 10.76 -1.14 -9.04
CA GLU A 19 10.52 0.30 -9.10
C GLU A 19 9.05 0.60 -9.35
N SER A 20 8.43 -0.12 -10.29
CA SER A 20 7.01 0.05 -10.58
C SER A 20 6.10 -0.42 -9.43
N VAL A 21 6.45 -1.50 -8.74
CA VAL A 21 5.71 -1.92 -7.52
C VAL A 21 5.86 -0.91 -6.39
N ASN A 22 7.05 -0.31 -6.23
CA ASN A 22 7.26 0.75 -5.25
C ASN A 22 6.45 2.01 -5.59
N ALA A 23 6.38 2.40 -6.87
CA ALA A 23 5.56 3.52 -7.32
C ALA A 23 4.06 3.27 -7.09
N ALA A 24 3.57 2.06 -7.35
CA ALA A 24 2.19 1.66 -7.06
C ALA A 24 1.90 1.71 -5.54
N THR A 25 2.89 1.32 -4.72
CA THR A 25 2.80 1.37 -3.26
C THR A 25 2.67 2.80 -2.73
N GLU A 26 3.46 3.73 -3.25
CA GLU A 26 3.36 5.16 -2.89
C GLU A 26 2.06 5.80 -3.40
N PHE A 27 1.59 5.41 -4.59
CA PHE A 27 0.30 5.83 -5.10
C PHE A 27 -0.84 5.41 -4.15
N LEU A 28 -0.84 4.16 -3.70
CA LEU A 28 -1.81 3.67 -2.73
C LEU A 28 -1.72 4.40 -1.40
N GLU A 29 -0.52 4.63 -0.86
CA GLU A 29 -0.35 5.34 0.41
C GLU A 29 -1.00 6.73 0.38
N LYS A 30 -0.77 7.50 -0.68
CA LYS A 30 -1.33 8.86 -0.81
C LYS A 30 -2.85 8.84 -0.88
N ASN A 31 -3.41 7.95 -1.70
CA ASN A 31 -4.86 7.95 -1.96
C ASN A 31 -5.68 7.24 -0.87
N LEU A 32 -5.12 6.24 -0.18
CA LEU A 32 -5.86 5.51 0.87
C LEU A 32 -6.06 6.37 2.13
N LYS A 33 -5.14 7.32 2.40
CA LYS A 33 -5.29 8.31 3.49
C LYS A 33 -6.52 9.20 3.30
N ASP A 34 -6.87 9.56 2.06
CA ASP A 34 -8.07 10.36 1.75
C ASP A 34 -9.38 9.64 2.08
N PHE A 35 -9.35 8.30 2.19
CA PHE A 35 -10.47 7.49 2.64
C PHE A 35 -10.52 7.31 4.17
N GLY A 36 -9.61 7.94 4.93
CA GLY A 36 -9.51 7.80 6.38
C GLY A 36 -8.83 6.50 6.84
N MET A 37 -8.07 5.85 5.95
CA MET A 37 -7.30 4.67 6.31
C MET A 37 -5.93 5.05 6.86
N THR A 38 -5.48 4.30 7.85
CA THR A 38 -4.08 4.30 8.29
C THR A 38 -3.29 3.38 7.38
N THR A 39 -2.15 3.86 6.90
CA THR A 39 -1.25 3.12 6.00
C THR A 39 0.12 2.94 6.64
N LYS A 40 0.71 1.75 6.53
CA LYS A 40 2.09 1.45 6.93
C LYS A 40 2.83 0.87 5.73
N ILE A 41 3.90 1.53 5.28
CA ILE A 41 4.81 0.98 4.27
C ILE A 41 5.96 0.27 4.97
N ARG A 42 6.17 -1.00 4.64
CA ARG A 42 7.37 -1.75 5.01
C ARG A 42 8.34 -1.71 3.84
N LYS A 43 9.51 -1.09 4.07
CA LYS A 43 10.60 -1.04 3.10
C LYS A 43 11.49 -2.26 3.26
N PHE A 44 11.77 -2.96 2.17
CA PHE A 44 12.70 -4.08 2.16
C PHE A 44 14.05 -3.64 1.59
N PRO A 45 15.18 -4.07 2.17
CA PRO A 45 16.50 -3.73 1.65
C PRO A 45 16.78 -4.39 0.29
N VAL A 46 16.09 -5.50 -0.01
CA VAL A 46 16.10 -6.17 -1.31
C VAL A 46 14.67 -6.58 -1.61
N GLY A 47 14.15 -6.17 -2.78
CA GLY A 47 12.80 -6.50 -3.23
C GLY A 47 11.82 -5.33 -3.18
N ALA A 48 10.57 -5.59 -3.57
CA ALA A 48 9.50 -4.62 -3.57
C ALA A 48 8.99 -4.30 -2.16
N ASN A 49 8.63 -3.04 -1.93
CA ASN A 49 7.99 -2.58 -0.72
C ASN A 49 6.61 -3.23 -0.57
N SER A 50 6.14 -3.34 0.67
CA SER A 50 4.75 -3.72 0.94
C SER A 50 4.02 -2.61 1.67
N ILE A 51 2.71 -2.56 1.47
CA ILE A 51 1.80 -1.64 2.17
C ILE A 51 0.72 -2.43 2.88
N SER A 52 0.53 -2.10 4.15
CA SER A 52 -0.65 -2.46 4.93
C SER A 52 -1.52 -1.22 5.05
N ALA A 53 -2.83 -1.37 4.80
CA ALA A 53 -3.79 -0.30 4.97
C ALA A 53 -5.01 -0.82 5.72
N TYR A 54 -5.44 -0.10 6.75
CA TYR A 54 -6.51 -0.51 7.65
C TYR A 54 -7.26 0.71 8.19
N PHE A 55 -8.51 0.51 8.60
CA PHE A 55 -9.23 1.51 9.39
C PHE A 55 -8.85 1.35 10.84
N ASP A 56 -8.38 2.43 11.47
CA ASP A 56 -8.05 2.41 12.89
C ASP A 56 -9.34 2.45 13.72
N ASN A 57 -9.87 1.26 13.98
CA ASN A 57 -11.06 1.06 14.82
C ASN A 57 -10.66 0.77 16.28
N GLY A 58 -9.43 1.09 16.70
CA GLY A 58 -8.89 0.74 18.01
C GLY A 58 -8.43 -0.71 18.14
N SER A 59 -8.38 -1.47 17.04
CA SER A 59 -7.80 -2.80 17.00
C SER A 59 -6.27 -2.67 16.98
N LYS A 60 -5.61 -3.09 18.07
CA LYS A 60 -4.15 -3.17 18.12
C LYS A 60 -3.70 -4.40 17.34
N ASP A 61 -2.69 -4.21 16.49
CA ASP A 61 -1.96 -5.31 15.85
C ASP A 61 -1.60 -6.34 16.94
N LEU A 62 -1.86 -7.63 16.69
CA LEU A 62 -1.34 -8.71 17.53
C LEU A 62 0.19 -8.65 17.43
N GLU A 63 0.83 -8.07 18.45
CA GLU A 63 2.28 -8.19 18.63
C GLU A 63 2.59 -9.68 18.71
N THR A 64 3.15 -10.24 17.64
CA THR A 64 3.66 -11.61 17.66
C THR A 64 4.81 -11.68 18.68
N PRO A 65 4.81 -12.70 19.56
CA PRO A 65 5.82 -12.85 20.62
C PRO A 65 7.25 -13.03 20.07
#